data_AF-K2AV57-F1
#
_entry.id   AF-K2AV57-F1
#
_cell.length_a   1.000
_cell.length_b   1.000
_cell.length_c   1.000
_cell.angle_alpha   90.00
_cell.angle_beta   90.00
_cell.angle_gamma   90.00
#
_symmetry.space_group_name_H-M   'P 1'
#
loop_
_entity.id
_entity.type
_entity.pdbx_description
1 polymer ?
#
loop_
_entity_poly.entity_id
_entity_poly.type
_entity_poly.pdbx_seq_one_letter_code
_entity_poly.pdbx_strand_id
1 'polypeptide(L)'
;MGRKILAAVVALSIFVFPLYINAQESATPESRMRLRDIVENKTDDIRESIQNRRAEVQEQMQVKRDEFRERLQTIRDQAKRLIVERIDTRMEETNQRVANRFLDVLDKLQVLLDRLVGKAGSAKSEGKDTVELEAAIANAQTAIDNAKTAVASQAANTYIIEIASESALRSDVGTVVSQLRTDLSAVHQFVVAAKQAVQNVIAELAKLGGVRLQQDNPATSSSM
;
A
#
# COMPACT_ATOMS: atom_id res chain seq x y z
N MET A 1 -43.60 -11.84 10.29
CA MET A 1 -42.33 -12.12 11.01
C MET A 1 -41.17 -11.78 10.08
N GLY A 2 -40.65 -10.56 10.17
CA GLY A 2 -39.56 -10.07 9.31
C GLY A 2 -38.20 -10.45 9.88
N ARG A 3 -37.44 -11.27 9.15
CA ARG A 3 -36.04 -11.57 9.49
C ARG A 3 -35.17 -10.45 8.90
N LYS A 4 -34.57 -9.67 9.80
CA LYS A 4 -33.61 -8.61 9.48
C LYS A 4 -32.41 -9.24 8.77
N ILE A 5 -32.10 -8.73 7.58
CA ILE A 5 -30.92 -9.07 6.80
C ILE A 5 -29.72 -8.58 7.62
N LEU A 6 -28.93 -9.51 8.14
CA LEU A 6 -27.65 -9.22 8.75
C LEU A 6 -26.65 -8.98 7.62
N ALA A 7 -26.68 -7.78 7.05
CA ALA A 7 -25.60 -7.30 6.20
C ALA A 7 -24.35 -7.25 7.09
N ALA A 8 -23.40 -8.15 6.84
CA ALA A 8 -22.06 -8.04 7.37
C ALA A 8 -21.35 -6.86 6.68
N VAL A 9 -21.80 -5.65 6.99
CA VAL A 9 -21.02 -4.44 6.80
C VAL A 9 -19.89 -4.54 7.80
N VAL A 10 -18.77 -5.13 7.38
CA VAL A 10 -17.49 -4.90 8.04
C VAL A 10 -17.20 -3.42 7.80
N ALA A 11 -17.69 -2.60 8.72
CA ALA A 11 -17.41 -1.20 8.78
C ALA A 11 -15.90 -1.05 8.75
N LEU A 12 -15.42 -0.41 7.69
CA LEU A 12 -14.07 0.05 7.50
C LEU A 12 -13.79 1.14 8.56
N SER A 13 -13.66 0.71 9.81
CA SER A 13 -13.22 1.54 10.92
C SER A 13 -11.71 1.67 10.82
N ILE A 14 -11.23 2.41 9.81
CA ILE A 14 -9.86 2.91 9.83
C ILE A 14 -9.85 3.90 10.98
N PHE A 15 -9.36 3.45 12.12
CA PHE A 15 -8.91 4.33 13.18
C PHE A 15 -7.69 5.06 12.61
N VAL A 16 -7.94 6.14 11.86
CA VAL A 16 -6.93 7.14 11.57
C VAL A 16 -6.59 7.69 12.94
N PHE A 17 -5.47 7.26 13.50
CA PHE A 17 -4.88 7.90 14.65
C PHE A 17 -4.09 9.09 14.09
N PRO A 18 -4.63 10.32 14.09
CA PRO A 18 -3.79 11.48 13.87
C PRO A 18 -2.88 11.56 15.10
N LEU A 19 -1.64 11.09 14.96
CA LEU A 19 -0.59 11.54 15.87
C LEU A 19 -0.38 13.03 15.56
N TYR A 20 -1.16 13.87 16.24
CA TYR A 20 -0.78 15.25 16.49
C TYR A 20 0.50 15.21 17.33
N ILE A 21 1.65 15.11 16.66
CA ILE A 21 2.93 15.41 17.27
C ILE A 21 3.00 16.92 17.33
N ASN A 22 2.70 17.49 18.51
CA ASN A 22 3.13 18.84 18.84
C ASN A 22 4.67 18.84 18.79
N ALA A 23 5.21 19.31 17.67
CA ALA A 23 6.64 19.42 17.44
C ALA A 23 7.18 20.63 18.20
N GLN A 24 7.54 20.42 19.47
CA GLN A 24 8.42 21.33 20.18
C GLN A 24 9.30 20.53 21.15
N GLU A 25 10.18 19.69 20.62
CA GLU A 25 11.31 19.18 21.38
C GLU A 25 12.54 19.12 20.46
N SER A 26 13.63 19.74 20.93
CA SER A 26 14.83 20.00 20.15
C SER A 26 15.53 18.69 19.76
N ALA A 27 15.83 18.54 18.47
CA ALA A 27 16.38 17.32 17.89
C ALA A 27 17.85 17.08 18.30
N THR A 28 18.06 16.39 19.42
CA THR A 28 19.35 15.85 19.85
C THR A 28 19.78 14.65 18.97
N PRO A 29 21.08 14.32 18.91
CA PRO A 29 21.59 13.17 18.16
C PRO A 29 20.95 11.81 18.55
N GLU A 30 20.55 11.66 19.81
CA GLU A 30 19.85 10.46 20.30
C GLU A 30 18.44 10.32 19.69
N SER A 31 17.69 11.43 19.54
CA SER A 31 16.37 11.42 18.89
C SER A 31 16.46 11.03 17.40
N ARG A 32 17.61 11.25 16.75
CA ARG A 32 17.86 10.90 15.33
C ARG A 32 18.24 9.43 15.13
N MET A 33 18.99 8.84 16.06
CA MET A 33 19.26 7.40 16.08
C MET A 33 17.98 6.61 16.37
N ARG A 34 17.15 7.10 17.30
CA ARG A 34 15.81 6.56 17.54
C ARG A 34 14.91 6.62 16.31
N LEU A 35 14.95 7.70 15.52
CA LEU A 35 14.18 7.78 14.27
C LEU A 35 14.60 6.73 13.25
N ARG A 36 15.90 6.47 13.07
CA ARG A 36 16.38 5.38 12.18
C ARG A 36 15.98 4.00 12.70
N ASP A 37 16.21 3.71 13.99
CA ASP A 37 15.87 2.41 14.58
C ASP A 37 14.35 2.15 14.63
N ILE A 38 13.54 3.19 14.83
CA ILE A 38 12.06 3.08 14.77
C ILE A 38 11.60 2.82 13.32
N VAL A 39 12.28 3.39 12.32
CA VAL A 39 11.93 3.24 10.90
C VAL A 39 12.36 1.87 10.37
N GLU A 40 13.56 1.41 10.70
CA GLU A 40 14.07 0.11 10.24
C GLU A 40 13.23 -1.05 10.82
N ASN A 41 12.96 -1.04 12.12
CA ASN A 41 12.10 -2.06 12.75
C ASN A 41 10.65 -2.06 12.23
N LYS A 42 10.07 -0.89 11.93
CA LYS A 42 8.69 -0.81 11.39
C LYS A 42 8.57 -1.37 9.98
N THR A 43 9.62 -1.28 9.17
CA THR A 43 9.55 -1.70 7.76
C THR A 43 9.51 -3.22 7.63
N ASP A 44 10.26 -3.92 8.49
CA ASP A 44 10.26 -5.37 8.56
C ASP A 44 8.99 -5.91 9.22
N ASP A 45 8.47 -5.26 10.28
CA ASP A 45 7.16 -5.57 10.88
C ASP A 45 6.01 -5.41 9.86
N ILE A 46 6.07 -4.40 8.98
CA ILE A 46 5.06 -4.22 7.93
C ILE A 46 5.15 -5.31 6.87
N ARG A 47 6.36 -5.73 6.45
CA ARG A 47 6.52 -6.84 5.51
C ARG A 47 6.03 -8.15 6.11
N GLU A 48 6.40 -8.42 7.36
CA GLU A 48 5.99 -9.63 8.07
C GLU A 48 4.48 -9.63 8.32
N SER A 49 3.88 -8.50 8.73
CA SER A 49 2.43 -8.40 8.89
C SER A 49 1.66 -8.52 7.57
N ILE A 50 2.22 -8.07 6.44
CA ILE A 50 1.66 -8.33 5.10
C ILE A 50 1.67 -9.83 4.78
N GLN A 51 2.79 -10.50 5.03
CA GLN A 51 2.92 -11.94 4.76
C GLN A 51 2.03 -12.78 5.68
N ASN A 52 1.99 -12.45 6.97
CA ASN A 52 1.17 -13.15 7.96
C ASN A 52 -0.33 -12.93 7.72
N ARG A 53 -0.77 -11.68 7.43
CA ARG A 53 -2.16 -11.41 7.03
C ARG A 53 -2.54 -12.13 5.73
N ARG A 54 -1.60 -12.28 4.79
CA ARG A 54 -1.84 -13.06 3.57
C ARG A 54 -2.11 -14.53 3.87
N ALA A 55 -1.34 -15.14 4.76
CA ALA A 55 -1.53 -16.54 5.14
C ALA A 55 -2.86 -16.76 5.89
N GLU A 56 -3.21 -15.86 6.81
CA GLU A 56 -4.42 -15.98 7.65
C GLU A 56 -5.71 -15.79 6.83
N VAL A 57 -5.67 -14.96 5.79
CA VAL A 57 -6.81 -14.74 4.88
C VAL A 57 -7.04 -15.92 3.93
N GLN A 58 -5.98 -16.67 3.57
CA GLN A 58 -6.09 -17.77 2.59
C GLN A 58 -7.04 -18.87 3.05
N GLU A 59 -7.06 -19.22 4.33
CA GLU A 59 -7.91 -20.32 4.83
C GLU A 59 -9.39 -19.94 4.83
N GLN A 60 -9.73 -18.74 5.31
CA GLN A 60 -11.11 -18.23 5.25
C GLN A 60 -11.57 -17.98 3.81
N MET A 61 -10.65 -17.65 2.91
CA MET A 61 -10.92 -17.46 1.50
C MET A 61 -11.34 -18.76 0.82
N GLN A 62 -10.66 -19.88 1.11
CA GLN A 62 -10.98 -21.17 0.50
C GLN A 62 -12.41 -21.60 0.81
N VAL A 63 -12.84 -21.49 2.07
CA VAL A 63 -14.22 -21.83 2.48
C VAL A 63 -15.25 -21.01 1.70
N LYS A 64 -15.08 -19.69 1.64
CA LYS A 64 -16.02 -18.83 0.92
C LYS A 64 -16.00 -19.03 -0.60
N ARG A 65 -14.87 -19.47 -1.16
CA ARG A 65 -14.75 -19.83 -2.58
C ARG A 65 -15.50 -21.12 -2.89
N ASP A 66 -15.44 -22.10 -2.00
CA ASP A 66 -16.18 -23.34 -2.16
C ASP A 66 -17.70 -23.08 -2.05
N GLU A 67 -18.13 -22.26 -1.09
CA GLU A 67 -19.52 -21.79 -1.01
C GLU A 67 -19.97 -21.05 -2.28
N PHE A 68 -19.10 -20.21 -2.85
CA PHE A 68 -19.40 -19.51 -4.10
C PHE A 68 -19.55 -20.48 -5.27
N ARG A 69 -18.67 -21.49 -5.39
CA ARG A 69 -18.77 -22.53 -6.43
C ARG A 69 -20.07 -23.32 -6.32
N GLU A 70 -20.49 -23.68 -5.11
CA GLU A 70 -21.78 -24.33 -4.88
C GLU A 70 -22.95 -23.44 -5.30
N ARG A 71 -22.95 -22.16 -4.90
CA ARG A 71 -23.99 -21.20 -5.31
C ARG A 71 -24.01 -21.03 -6.82
N LEU A 72 -22.87 -21.06 -7.48
CA LEU A 72 -22.77 -20.92 -8.93
C LEU A 72 -23.47 -22.07 -9.66
N GLN A 73 -23.49 -23.28 -9.10
CA GLN A 73 -24.20 -24.44 -9.69
C GLN A 73 -25.73 -24.24 -9.75
N THR A 74 -26.28 -23.35 -8.93
CA THR A 74 -27.73 -23.04 -8.94
C THR A 74 -28.18 -22.27 -10.19
N ILE A 75 -27.24 -21.65 -10.92
CA ILE A 75 -27.51 -20.94 -12.16
C ILE A 75 -27.71 -21.95 -13.30
N ARG A 76 -28.84 -21.87 -14.01
CA ARG A 76 -29.18 -22.84 -15.06
C ARG A 76 -28.37 -22.62 -16.33
N ASP A 77 -28.24 -21.36 -16.73
CA ASP A 77 -27.50 -20.95 -17.92
C ASP A 77 -26.00 -21.19 -17.76
N GLN A 78 -25.47 -22.14 -18.53
CA GLN A 78 -24.06 -22.52 -18.47
C GLN A 78 -23.13 -21.39 -18.92
N ALA A 79 -23.53 -20.58 -19.90
CA ALA A 79 -22.72 -19.47 -20.38
C ALA A 79 -22.59 -18.38 -19.31
N LYS A 80 -23.69 -18.06 -18.61
CA LYS A 80 -23.65 -17.12 -17.48
C LYS A 80 -22.78 -17.63 -16.34
N ARG A 81 -22.86 -18.93 -15.98
CA ARG A 81 -21.96 -19.51 -14.96
C ARG A 81 -20.50 -19.31 -15.30
N LEU A 82 -20.09 -19.70 -16.51
CA LEU A 82 -18.70 -19.60 -16.96
C LEU A 82 -18.20 -18.15 -16.97
N ILE A 83 -19.06 -17.20 -17.35
CA ILE A 83 -18.72 -15.78 -17.33
C ILE A 83 -18.50 -15.31 -15.89
N VAL A 84 -19.39 -15.67 -14.97
CA VAL A 84 -19.31 -15.24 -13.57
C VAL A 84 -18.10 -15.86 -12.86
N GLU A 85 -17.83 -17.14 -13.07
CA GLU A 85 -16.61 -17.81 -12.57
C GLU A 85 -15.34 -17.14 -13.07
N ARG A 86 -15.30 -16.81 -14.37
CA ARG A 86 -14.17 -16.09 -14.96
C ARG A 86 -14.01 -14.70 -14.38
N ILE A 87 -15.11 -13.99 -14.10
CA ILE A 87 -15.04 -12.64 -13.49
C ILE A 87 -14.52 -12.75 -12.05
N ASP A 88 -15.02 -13.70 -11.26
CA ASP A 88 -14.57 -13.94 -9.88
C ASP A 88 -13.05 -14.18 -9.83
N THR A 89 -12.57 -15.12 -10.68
CA THR A 89 -11.14 -15.43 -10.79
C THR A 89 -10.32 -14.21 -11.20
N ARG A 90 -10.78 -13.46 -12.22
CA ARG A 90 -10.08 -12.26 -12.71
C ARG A 90 -10.02 -11.15 -11.67
N MET A 91 -11.03 -11.00 -10.83
CA MET A 91 -11.03 -10.01 -9.76
C MET A 91 -9.95 -10.31 -8.73
N GLU A 92 -9.83 -11.57 -8.32
CA GLU A 92 -8.79 -12.02 -7.39
C GLU A 92 -7.38 -11.82 -7.95
N GLU A 93 -7.15 -12.31 -9.18
CA GLU A 93 -5.88 -12.12 -9.89
C GLU A 93 -5.53 -10.62 -10.03
N THR A 94 -6.53 -9.80 -10.35
CA THR A 94 -6.32 -8.35 -10.52
C THR A 94 -5.98 -7.70 -9.19
N ASN A 95 -6.67 -8.04 -8.11
CA ASN A 95 -6.38 -7.51 -6.79
C ASN A 95 -4.94 -7.81 -6.38
N GLN A 96 -4.52 -9.08 -6.48
CA GLN A 96 -3.17 -9.49 -6.11
C GLN A 96 -2.10 -8.87 -7.02
N ARG A 97 -2.31 -8.90 -8.35
CA ARG A 97 -1.37 -8.33 -9.31
C ARG A 97 -1.17 -6.83 -9.09
N VAL A 98 -2.25 -6.08 -8.86
CA VAL A 98 -2.17 -4.62 -8.66
C VAL A 98 -1.55 -4.31 -7.29
N ALA A 99 -1.92 -5.02 -6.23
CA ALA A 99 -1.32 -4.86 -4.91
C ALA A 99 0.20 -5.10 -4.94
N ASN A 100 0.64 -6.20 -5.57
CA ASN A 100 2.07 -6.49 -5.75
C ASN A 100 2.80 -5.37 -6.50
N ARG A 101 2.22 -4.91 -7.62
CA ARG A 101 2.79 -3.79 -8.39
C ARG A 101 2.92 -2.51 -7.55
N PHE A 102 1.96 -2.22 -6.66
CA PHE A 102 2.06 -1.06 -5.78
C PHE A 102 3.15 -1.23 -4.73
N LEU A 103 3.31 -2.42 -4.13
CA LEU A 103 4.42 -2.70 -3.22
C LEU A 103 5.78 -2.50 -3.91
N ASP A 104 5.96 -3.01 -5.13
CA ASP A 104 7.19 -2.84 -5.89
C ASP A 104 7.53 -1.36 -6.15
N VAL A 105 6.51 -0.54 -6.40
CA VAL A 105 6.68 0.91 -6.57
C VAL A 105 7.08 1.57 -5.26
N LEU A 106 6.42 1.22 -4.16
CA LEU A 106 6.70 1.78 -2.83
C LEU A 106 8.10 1.40 -2.34
N ASP A 107 8.58 0.20 -2.63
CA ASP A 107 9.95 -0.21 -2.30
C ASP A 107 11.00 0.57 -3.11
N LYS A 108 10.74 0.87 -4.39
CA LYS A 108 11.60 1.77 -5.17
C LYS A 108 11.60 3.20 -4.62
N LEU A 109 10.45 3.69 -4.14
CA LEU A 109 10.35 5.00 -3.49
C LEU A 109 11.10 5.03 -2.16
N GLN A 110 11.05 3.95 -1.37
CA GLN A 110 11.82 3.83 -0.13
C GLN A 110 13.32 3.89 -0.41
N VAL A 111 13.83 3.09 -1.35
CA VAL A 111 15.25 3.10 -1.74
C VAL A 111 15.70 4.50 -2.20
N LEU A 112 14.84 5.22 -2.93
CA LEU A 112 15.14 6.59 -3.33
C LEU A 112 15.19 7.54 -2.12
N LEU A 113 14.23 7.43 -1.19
CA LEU A 113 14.19 8.22 0.04
C LEU A 113 15.44 7.97 0.89
N ASP A 114 15.89 6.73 1.04
CA ASP A 114 17.09 6.38 1.82
C ASP A 114 18.36 7.07 1.25
N ARG A 115 18.48 7.14 -0.08
CA ARG A 115 19.56 7.90 -0.74
C ARG A 115 19.46 9.40 -0.46
N LEU A 116 18.25 9.95 -0.42
CA LEU A 116 18.01 11.37 -0.12
C LEU A 116 18.33 11.68 1.36
N VAL A 117 18.03 10.77 2.28
CA VAL A 117 18.45 10.85 3.69
C VAL A 117 19.97 10.92 3.80
N GLY A 118 20.70 10.10 3.05
CA GLY A 118 22.16 10.16 3.00
C GLY A 118 22.67 11.55 2.58
N LYS A 119 22.06 12.14 1.54
CA LYS A 119 22.44 13.47 1.04
C LYS A 119 22.04 14.60 1.98
N ALA A 120 20.93 14.48 2.70
CA ALA A 120 20.56 15.40 3.78
C ALA A 120 21.63 15.41 4.88
N GLY A 121 22.17 14.24 5.22
CA GLY A 121 23.32 14.11 6.13
C GLY A 121 24.56 14.86 5.64
N SER A 122 24.90 14.73 4.36
CA SER A 122 26.01 15.49 3.76
C SER A 122 25.77 17.01 3.81
N ALA A 123 24.59 17.47 3.40
CA ALA A 123 24.23 18.90 3.44
C ALA A 123 24.34 19.47 4.86
N LYS A 124 23.91 18.70 5.87
CA LYS A 124 24.04 19.08 7.28
C LYS A 124 25.49 19.17 7.74
N SER A 125 26.34 18.23 7.32
CA SER A 125 27.78 18.26 7.64
C SER A 125 28.51 19.44 7.01
N GLU A 126 28.00 19.94 5.88
CA GLU A 126 28.45 21.17 5.23
C GLU A 126 27.91 22.45 5.92
N GLY A 127 27.19 22.31 7.03
CA GLY A 127 26.65 23.44 7.80
C GLY A 127 25.42 24.10 7.16
N LYS A 128 24.76 23.44 6.19
CA LYS A 128 23.54 23.96 5.57
C LYS A 128 22.34 23.82 6.51
N ASP A 129 21.41 24.75 6.39
CA ASP A 129 20.12 24.65 7.08
C ASP A 129 19.26 23.56 6.42
N THR A 130 19.05 22.46 7.15
CA THR A 130 18.33 21.26 6.67
C THR A 130 16.94 21.11 7.28
N VAL A 131 16.41 22.12 7.99
CA VAL A 131 15.13 21.98 8.72
C VAL A 131 13.98 21.56 7.81
N GLU A 132 13.76 22.28 6.71
CA GLU A 132 12.68 21.97 5.74
C GLU A 132 12.90 20.63 5.02
N LEU A 133 14.15 20.28 4.73
CA LEU A 133 14.51 19.01 4.13
C LEU A 133 14.23 17.82 5.07
N GLU A 134 14.57 17.96 6.34
CA GLU A 134 14.29 16.96 7.38
C GLU A 134 12.78 16.76 7.58
N ALA A 135 12.01 17.85 7.58
CA ALA A 135 10.55 17.78 7.62
C ALA A 135 9.96 17.08 6.38
N ALA A 136 10.46 17.40 5.18
CA ALA A 136 10.03 16.75 3.95
C ALA A 136 10.34 15.24 3.95
N ILE A 137 11.50 14.82 4.48
CA ILE A 137 11.87 13.41 4.61
C ILE A 137 10.90 12.67 5.53
N ALA A 138 10.59 13.23 6.70
CA ALA A 138 9.66 12.63 7.66
C ALA A 138 8.25 12.46 7.05
N ASN A 139 7.79 13.47 6.29
CA ASN A 139 6.52 13.41 5.57
C ASN A 139 6.53 12.34 4.47
N ALA A 140 7.62 12.21 3.73
CA ALA A 140 7.78 11.18 2.70
C ALA A 140 7.76 9.77 3.28
N GLN A 141 8.45 9.54 4.40
CA GLN A 141 8.43 8.25 5.09
C GLN A 141 7.01 7.89 5.54
N THR A 142 6.32 8.83 6.20
CA THR A 142 4.94 8.64 6.65
C THR A 142 4.00 8.30 5.49
N ALA A 143 4.15 8.97 4.34
CA ALA A 143 3.33 8.70 3.17
C ALA A 143 3.59 7.31 2.57
N ILE A 144 4.85 6.85 2.54
CA ILE A 144 5.22 5.49 2.11
C ILE A 144 4.60 4.45 3.04
N ASP A 145 4.71 4.63 4.36
CA ASP A 145 4.19 3.68 5.35
C ASP A 145 2.67 3.56 5.28
N ASN A 146 1.98 4.70 5.14
CA ASN A 146 0.53 4.73 4.94
C ASN A 146 0.12 3.99 3.66
N ALA A 147 0.86 4.21 2.56
CA ALA A 147 0.59 3.51 1.31
C ALA A 147 0.86 2.01 1.41
N LYS A 148 1.95 1.57 2.07
CA LYS A 148 2.23 0.15 2.31
C LYS A 148 1.12 -0.50 3.13
N THR A 149 0.64 0.16 4.16
CA THR A 149 -0.49 -0.30 5.00
C THR A 149 -1.80 -0.41 4.21
N ALA A 150 -2.09 0.56 3.34
CA ALA A 150 -3.27 0.54 2.47
C ALA A 150 -3.20 -0.62 1.46
N VAL A 151 -2.02 -0.85 0.85
CA VAL A 151 -1.81 -1.96 -0.08
C VAL A 151 -1.90 -3.31 0.64
N ALA A 152 -1.35 -3.43 1.84
CA ALA A 152 -1.46 -4.62 2.70
C ALA A 152 -2.93 -4.99 2.94
N SER A 153 -3.71 -4.00 3.36
CA SER A 153 -5.14 -4.18 3.65
C SER A 153 -5.93 -4.55 2.39
N GLN A 154 -5.62 -3.91 1.26
CA GLN A 154 -6.23 -4.24 -0.02
C GLN A 154 -5.90 -5.66 -0.50
N ALA A 155 -4.67 -6.12 -0.31
CA ALA A 155 -4.24 -7.47 -0.68
C ALA A 155 -4.96 -8.57 0.13
N ALA A 156 -5.44 -8.22 1.32
CA ALA A 156 -6.23 -9.08 2.20
C ALA A 156 -7.74 -9.08 1.86
N ASN A 157 -8.21 -8.17 1.00
CA ASN A 157 -9.63 -8.11 0.64
C ASN A 157 -10.02 -9.29 -0.26
N THR A 158 -11.13 -9.94 0.12
CA THR A 158 -11.76 -10.99 -0.68
C THR A 158 -13.04 -10.47 -1.30
N TYR A 159 -13.09 -10.46 -2.62
CA TYR A 159 -14.25 -10.03 -3.41
C TYR A 159 -15.06 -11.27 -3.79
N ILE A 160 -16.15 -11.52 -3.06
CA ILE A 160 -17.07 -12.63 -3.33
C ILE A 160 -18.37 -12.07 -3.88
N ILE A 161 -18.84 -12.65 -4.98
CA ILE A 161 -20.12 -12.30 -5.58
C ILE A 161 -21.22 -13.06 -4.85
N GLU A 162 -22.08 -12.32 -4.15
CA GLU A 162 -23.30 -12.89 -3.60
C GLU A 162 -24.36 -13.03 -4.70
N ILE A 163 -24.69 -14.27 -5.05
CA ILE A 163 -25.69 -14.58 -6.07
C ILE A 163 -27.07 -14.57 -5.42
N ALA A 164 -27.88 -13.53 -5.68
CA ALA A 164 -29.26 -13.46 -5.18
C ALA A 164 -30.22 -14.26 -6.07
N SER A 165 -30.08 -14.13 -7.39
CA SER A 165 -30.87 -14.86 -8.38
C SER A 165 -30.24 -14.75 -9.77
N GLU A 166 -30.68 -15.61 -10.70
CA GLU A 166 -30.16 -15.58 -12.08
C GLU A 166 -30.50 -14.28 -12.84
N SER A 167 -31.63 -13.63 -12.53
CA SER A 167 -32.00 -12.34 -13.14
C SER A 167 -31.22 -11.16 -12.54
N ALA A 168 -30.78 -11.26 -11.28
CA ALA A 168 -29.98 -10.24 -10.59
C ALA A 168 -28.48 -10.34 -10.91
N LEU A 169 -28.02 -11.46 -11.46
CA LEU A 169 -26.61 -11.83 -11.64
C LEU A 169 -25.73 -10.71 -12.23
N ARG A 170 -26.24 -9.97 -13.23
CA ARG A 170 -25.50 -8.84 -13.83
C ARG A 170 -25.26 -7.71 -12.82
N SER A 171 -26.25 -7.39 -12.02
CA SER A 171 -26.19 -6.35 -10.98
C SER A 171 -25.29 -6.79 -9.82
N ASP A 172 -25.44 -8.04 -9.39
CA ASP A 172 -24.66 -8.63 -8.28
C ASP A 172 -23.16 -8.60 -8.62
N VAL A 173 -22.80 -9.07 -9.82
CA VAL A 173 -21.42 -9.02 -10.34
C VAL A 173 -20.94 -7.58 -10.49
N GLY A 174 -21.76 -6.71 -11.08
CA GLY A 174 -21.40 -5.31 -11.34
C GLY A 174 -21.07 -4.53 -10.05
N THR A 175 -21.78 -4.83 -8.96
CA THR A 175 -21.55 -4.24 -7.65
C THR A 175 -20.16 -4.58 -7.12
N VAL A 176 -19.79 -5.87 -7.12
CA VAL A 176 -18.50 -6.33 -6.58
C VAL A 176 -17.33 -5.87 -7.45
N VAL A 177 -17.48 -5.89 -8.78
CA VAL A 177 -16.46 -5.35 -9.70
C VAL A 177 -16.25 -3.86 -9.48
N SER A 178 -17.33 -3.10 -9.26
CA SER A 178 -17.25 -1.67 -8.98
C SER A 178 -16.57 -1.39 -7.64
N GLN A 179 -16.81 -2.24 -6.64
CA GLN A 179 -16.15 -2.16 -5.35
C GLN A 179 -14.63 -2.35 -5.49
N LEU A 180 -14.18 -3.44 -6.14
CA LEU A 180 -12.75 -3.69 -6.40
C LEU A 180 -12.10 -2.49 -7.09
N ARG A 181 -12.74 -1.94 -8.13
CA ARG A 181 -12.22 -0.77 -8.84
C ARG A 181 -12.07 0.45 -7.93
N THR A 182 -13.05 0.67 -7.06
CA THR A 182 -13.08 1.82 -6.14
C THR A 182 -11.98 1.70 -5.10
N ASP A 183 -11.83 0.51 -4.51
CA ASP A 183 -10.80 0.26 -3.50
C ASP A 183 -9.39 0.39 -4.09
N LEU A 184 -9.15 -0.21 -5.26
CA LEU A 184 -7.86 -0.08 -5.96
C LEU A 184 -7.55 1.38 -6.32
N SER A 185 -8.56 2.17 -6.69
CA SER A 185 -8.39 3.60 -6.96
C SER A 185 -8.04 4.38 -5.69
N ALA A 186 -8.63 4.05 -4.55
CA ALA A 186 -8.30 4.67 -3.28
C ALA A 186 -6.86 4.34 -2.86
N VAL A 187 -6.43 3.08 -2.97
CA VAL A 187 -5.04 2.67 -2.70
C VAL A 187 -4.05 3.38 -3.62
N HIS A 188 -4.39 3.53 -4.90
CA HIS A 188 -3.56 4.25 -5.86
C HIS A 188 -3.30 5.71 -5.44
N GLN A 189 -4.27 6.38 -4.83
CA GLN A 189 -4.09 7.75 -4.34
C GLN A 189 -3.01 7.84 -3.24
N PHE A 190 -2.95 6.85 -2.34
CA PHE A 190 -1.87 6.78 -1.34
C PHE A 190 -0.49 6.59 -2.00
N VAL A 191 -0.39 5.75 -3.03
CA VAL A 191 0.87 5.56 -3.79
C VAL A 191 1.29 6.85 -4.50
N VAL A 192 0.33 7.60 -5.06
CA VAL A 192 0.59 8.91 -5.67
C VAL A 192 1.05 9.92 -4.63
N ALA A 193 0.43 9.95 -3.44
CA ALA A 193 0.82 10.83 -2.35
C ALA A 193 2.26 10.53 -1.87
N ALA A 194 2.61 9.24 -1.73
CA ALA A 194 3.99 8.82 -1.40
C ALA A 194 4.99 9.31 -2.46
N LYS A 195 4.68 9.14 -3.75
CA LYS A 195 5.51 9.64 -4.84
C LYS A 195 5.70 11.15 -4.75
N GLN A 196 4.62 11.90 -4.55
CA GLN A 196 4.67 13.37 -4.47
C GLN A 196 5.50 13.83 -3.26
N ALA A 197 5.39 13.15 -2.12
CA ALA A 197 6.16 13.47 -0.93
C ALA A 197 7.67 13.24 -1.16
N VAL A 198 8.05 12.14 -1.81
CA VAL A 198 9.47 11.91 -2.20
C VAL A 198 9.95 12.95 -3.21
N GLN A 199 9.11 13.38 -4.17
CA GLN A 199 9.46 14.47 -5.08
C GLN A 199 9.68 15.80 -4.34
N ASN A 200 8.92 16.07 -3.28
CA ASN A 200 9.13 17.25 -2.45
C ASN A 200 10.48 17.22 -1.74
N VAL A 201 10.94 16.05 -1.25
CA VAL A 201 12.28 15.90 -0.68
C VAL A 201 13.37 16.30 -1.69
N ILE A 202 13.22 15.88 -2.95
CA ILE A 202 14.15 16.24 -4.03
C ILE A 202 14.16 17.76 -4.24
N ALA A 203 12.98 18.39 -4.22
CA ALA A 203 12.85 19.84 -4.38
C ALA A 203 13.52 20.60 -3.22
N GLU A 204 13.30 20.19 -1.96
CA GLU A 204 13.96 20.81 -0.80
C GLU A 204 15.48 20.62 -0.86
N LEU A 205 15.95 19.44 -1.24
CA LEU A 205 17.37 19.16 -1.38
C LEU A 205 18.02 20.00 -2.50
N ALA A 206 17.29 20.30 -3.58
CA ALA A 206 17.77 21.15 -4.66
C ALA A 206 18.01 22.60 -4.20
N LYS A 207 17.17 23.13 -3.30
CA LYS A 207 17.35 24.48 -2.71
C LYS A 207 18.67 24.62 -1.96
N LEU A 208 19.20 23.52 -1.44
CA LEU A 208 20.47 23.47 -0.70
C LEU A 208 21.71 23.35 -1.60
N GLY A 209 21.58 23.61 -2.90
CA GLY A 209 22.71 23.70 -3.83
C GLY A 209 22.85 22.56 -4.84
N GLY A 210 21.75 21.89 -5.21
CA GLY A 210 21.67 21.02 -6.39
C GLY A 210 22.51 19.74 -6.30
N VAL A 211 21.85 18.61 -6.06
CA VAL A 211 22.50 17.30 -6.10
C VAL A 211 22.80 16.90 -7.54
N ARG A 212 24.09 16.80 -7.88
CA ARG A 212 24.54 15.88 -8.94
C ARG A 212 24.17 14.47 -8.49
N LEU A 213 23.26 13.82 -9.21
CA LEU A 213 23.02 12.39 -9.09
C LEU A 213 24.29 11.70 -9.58
N GLN A 214 25.22 11.38 -8.67
CA GLN A 214 26.29 10.45 -8.98
C GLN A 214 25.62 9.15 -9.44
N GLN A 215 25.74 8.86 -10.73
CA GLN A 215 25.60 7.51 -11.24
C GLN A 215 26.68 6.70 -10.55
N ASP A 216 26.28 5.79 -9.67
CA ASP A 216 27.15 4.68 -9.27
C ASP A 216 27.43 3.89 -10.55
N ASN A 217 28.56 4.21 -11.20
CA ASN A 217 29.06 3.45 -12.33
C ASN A 217 29.98 2.37 -11.74
N PRO A 218 29.61 1.07 -11.81
CA PRO A 218 30.46 0.00 -11.31
C PRO A 218 31.54 -0.28 -12.35
N ALA A 219 32.52 0.61 -12.49
CA ALA A 219 33.68 0.36 -13.34
C ALA A 219 34.86 1.23 -12.90
N THR A 220 35.71 0.70 -12.02
CA THR A 220 37.18 0.78 -12.08
C THR A 220 37.78 0.06 -10.86
N SER A 221 37.62 -1.26 -10.79
CA SER A 221 38.59 -2.13 -10.12
C SER A 221 39.29 -2.97 -11.18
N SER A 222 40.13 -2.34 -11.99
CA SER A 222 41.15 -3.06 -12.75
C SER A 222 42.23 -2.09 -13.23
N SER A 223 43.49 -2.50 -13.06
CA SER A 223 44.73 -1.89 -13.57
C SER A 223 45.36 -0.75 -12.73
N MET A 224 46.03 -1.09 -11.63
CA MET A 224 47.49 -1.25 -11.52
C MET A 224 47.92 -1.37 -10.05
#